data_AF-A0A223D144-F1
#
_entry.id   AF-A0A223D144-F1
#
_cell.length_a   1.000
_cell.length_b   1.000
_cell.length_c   1.000
_cell.angle_alpha   90.00
_cell.angle_beta   90.00
_cell.angle_gamma   90.00
#
_symmetry.space_group_name_H-M   'P 1'
#
loop_
_entity.id
_entity.type
_entity.pdbx_description
1 polymer ?
#
loop_
_entity_poly.entity_id
_entity_poly.type
_entity_poly.pdbx_seq_one_letter_code
_entity_poly.pdbx_strand_id
1 'polypeptide(L)' 'MSDLTIGMQLKKIRKQTGLSVKELADRAGVSQSYIYAIESGNRGANATKLSSIAHALGIPVADLYDVWSL' A
#
# COMPACT_ATOMS: atom_id res chain seq x y z
N MET A 1 14.31 -10.57 13.15
CA MET A 1 14.36 -10.08 11.76
C MET A 1 12.94 -9.68 11.44
N SER A 2 12.67 -8.38 11.27
CA SER A 2 11.30 -7.86 11.20
C SER A 2 10.61 -8.39 9.95
N ASP A 3 9.50 -9.11 10.13
CA ASP A 3 8.59 -9.49 9.04
C ASP A 3 8.31 -8.27 8.16
N LEU A 4 8.79 -8.27 6.90
CA LEU A 4 8.37 -7.27 5.92
C LEU A 4 6.89 -7.54 5.62
N THR A 5 6.03 -6.64 6.10
CA THR A 5 4.59 -6.72 5.83
C THR A 5 4.24 -5.98 4.55
N ILE A 6 3.10 -6.33 3.94
CA ILE A 6 2.49 -5.58 2.83
C ILE A 6 2.38 -4.08 3.16
N GLY A 7 2.12 -3.72 4.42
CA GLY A 7 2.06 -2.34 4.88
C GLY A 7 3.37 -1.57 4.71
N MET A 8 4.49 -2.22 5.01
CA MET A 8 5.82 -1.63 4.81
C MET A 8 6.13 -1.42 3.33
N GLN A 9 5.82 -2.41 2.49
CA GLN A 9 6.04 -2.35 1.05
C GLN A 9 5.15 -1.27 0.40
N LEU A 10 3.87 -1.20 0.78
CA LEU A 10 2.97 -0.13 0.34
C LEU A 10 3.54 1.26 0.69
N LYS A 11 3.98 1.44 1.92
CA LYS A 11 4.57 2.72 2.38
C LYS A 11 5.83 3.09 1.60
N LYS A 12 6.68 2.10 1.30
CA LYS A 12 7.91 2.28 0.51
C LYS A 12 7.56 2.76 -0.90
N ILE A 13 6.70 2.05 -1.61
CA ILE A 13 6.32 2.36 -2.99
C ILE A 13 5.62 3.73 -3.05
N ARG A 14 4.67 3.99 -2.13
CA ARG A 14 4.00 5.30 -2.07
C ARG A 14 5.02 6.43 -1.94
N LYS A 15 5.99 6.31 -1.03
CA LYS A 15 7.05 7.32 -0.88
C LYS A 15 7.92 7.47 -2.14
N GLN A 16 8.25 6.38 -2.83
CA GLN A 16 9.00 6.42 -4.09
C GLN A 16 8.23 7.14 -5.20
N THR A 17 6.90 7.01 -5.22
CA THR A 17 6.02 7.74 -6.16
C THR A 17 5.76 9.21 -5.78
N GLY A 18 6.27 9.68 -4.63
CA GLY A 18 6.07 11.05 -4.16
C GLY A 18 4.67 11.38 -3.65
N LEU A 19 3.78 10.40 -3.52
CA LEU A 19 2.40 10.63 -3.09
C LEU A 19 2.29 10.76 -1.57
N SER A 20 1.51 11.74 -1.12
CA SER A 20 0.97 11.77 0.24
C SER A 20 -0.06 10.67 0.46
N VAL A 21 -0.37 10.37 1.72
CA VAL A 21 -1.44 9.42 2.06
C VAL A 21 -2.80 9.90 1.53
N LYS A 22 -3.04 11.21 1.57
CA LYS A 22 -4.25 11.82 1.02
C LYS A 22 -4.37 11.58 -0.48
N GLU A 23 -3.34 11.90 -1.24
CA GLU A 23 -3.38 11.72 -2.70
C GLU A 23 -3.54 10.27 -3.10
N LEU A 24 -2.87 9.34 -2.41
CA LEU A 24 -3.07 7.91 -2.68
C LEU A 24 -4.50 7.47 -2.36
N ALA A 25 -5.04 7.89 -1.22
CA ALA A 25 -6.39 7.55 -0.81
C ALA A 25 -7.44 8.05 -1.81
N ASP A 26 -7.30 9.31 -2.25
CA ASP A 26 -8.18 9.95 -3.23
C ASP A 26 -8.11 9.21 -4.58
N ARG A 27 -6.91 8.87 -5.07
CA ARG A 27 -6.73 8.10 -6.32
C ARG A 27 -7.26 6.66 -6.23
N ALA A 28 -7.13 6.02 -5.08
CA ALA A 28 -7.55 4.63 -4.87
C ALA A 28 -9.03 4.49 -4.48
N GLY A 29 -9.76 5.60 -4.30
CA GLY A 29 -11.17 5.57 -3.88
C GLY A 29 -11.38 4.99 -2.48
N VAL A 30 -10.44 5.23 -1.55
CA VAL A 30 -10.51 4.75 -0.16
C VAL A 30 -10.28 5.90 0.83
N SER A 31 -10.62 5.70 2.10
CA SER A 31 -10.33 6.71 3.13
C SER A 31 -8.83 6.77 3.48
N GLN A 32 -8.31 7.94 3.84
CA GLN A 32 -6.94 8.10 4.35
C GLN A 32 -6.64 7.19 5.54
N SER A 33 -7.58 7.07 6.48
CA SER A 33 -7.46 6.18 7.64
C SER A 33 -7.25 4.71 7.26
N TYR A 34 -7.76 4.29 6.09
CA TYR A 34 -7.55 2.95 5.57
C TYR A 34 -6.10 2.74 5.12
N ILE A 35 -5.53 3.70 4.39
CA ILE A 35 -4.12 3.67 3.99
C ILE A 35 -3.22 3.68 5.24
N TYR A 36 -3.48 4.56 6.21
CA TYR A 36 -2.73 4.59 7.47
C TYR A 36 -2.80 3.25 8.22
N ALA A 37 -3.98 2.63 8.30
CA ALA A 37 -4.17 1.34 8.96
C ALA A 37 -3.35 0.22 8.29
N ILE A 38 -3.26 0.22 6.95
CA ILE A 38 -2.42 -0.74 6.22
C ILE A 38 -0.94 -0.45 6.47
N GLU A 39 -0.48 0.80 6.29
CA GLU A 39 0.94 1.16 6.44
C GLU A 39 1.49 0.97 7.85
N SER A 40 0.62 0.95 8.86
CA SER A 40 0.96 0.68 10.27
C SER A 40 0.87 -0.80 10.65
N GLY A 41 0.47 -1.68 9.73
CA GLY A 41 0.27 -3.11 10.02
C GLY A 41 -0.95 -3.40 10.90
N ASN A 42 -1.82 -2.43 11.09
CA ASN A 42 -2.92 -2.48 12.07
C ASN A 42 -4.22 -3.09 11.49
N ARG A 43 -4.20 -3.54 10.22
CA ARG A 43 -5.35 -4.19 9.58
C ARG A 43 -4.92 -5.07 8.40
N GLY A 44 -5.56 -6.23 8.27
CA GLY A 44 -5.54 -7.00 7.02
C GLY A 44 -6.20 -6.20 5.90
N ALA A 45 -5.54 -6.13 4.74
CA ALA A 45 -6.05 -5.41 3.59
C ALA A 45 -6.99 -6.30 2.77
N ASN A 46 -8.10 -5.73 2.29
CA ASN A 46 -9.04 -6.42 1.41
C ASN A 46 -8.40 -6.50 0.01
N ALA A 47 -8.40 -7.68 -0.62
CA ALA A 47 -7.80 -7.90 -1.95
C ALA A 47 -8.30 -6.90 -3.02
N THR A 48 -9.60 -6.59 -3.04
CA THR A 48 -10.18 -5.59 -3.96
C THR A 48 -9.62 -4.19 -3.70
N LYS A 49 -9.44 -3.83 -2.43
CA LYS A 49 -8.87 -2.52 -2.06
C LYS A 49 -7.38 -2.45 -2.34
N LEU A 50 -6.63 -3.54 -2.11
CA LEU A 50 -5.22 -3.64 -2.50
C LEU A 50 -5.04 -3.48 -4.00
N SER A 51 -5.92 -4.10 -4.80
CA SER A 51 -5.92 -3.92 -6.26
C SER A 51 -6.15 -2.46 -6.66
N SER A 52 -7.12 -1.79 -6.03
CA SER A 52 -7.39 -0.36 -6.27
C SER A 52 -6.20 0.53 -5.89
N ILE A 53 -5.54 0.21 -4.77
CA ILE A 53 -4.33 0.91 -4.31
C ILE A 53 -3.15 0.68 -5.26
N ALA A 54 -2.92 -0.55 -5.71
CA ALA A 54 -1.86 -0.87 -6.67
C ALA A 54 -2.08 -0.15 -8.00
N HIS A 55 -3.33 -0.13 -8.49
CA HIS A 55 -3.71 0.62 -9.68
C HIS A 55 -3.44 2.12 -9.53
N ALA A 56 -3.80 2.72 -8.38
CA ALA A 56 -3.53 4.13 -8.08
C ALA A 56 -2.03 4.48 -7.98
N LEU A 57 -1.19 3.50 -7.65
CA LEU A 57 0.27 3.60 -7.64
C LEU A 57 0.91 3.32 -9.00
N GLY A 58 0.14 2.82 -9.98
CA GLY A 58 0.64 2.46 -11.30
C GLY A 58 1.50 1.18 -11.32
N ILE A 59 1.26 0.25 -10.39
CA ILE A 59 2.02 -1.00 -10.26
C ILE A 59 1.11 -2.24 -10.32
N PRO A 60 1.64 -3.41 -10.68
CA PRO A 60 0.98 -4.68 -10.44
C PRO A 60 0.68 -4.88 -8.95
N VAL A 61 -0.47 -5.50 -8.63
CA VAL A 61 -0.82 -5.82 -7.23
C VAL A 61 0.18 -6.77 -6.57
N ALA A 62 0.86 -7.61 -7.37
CA ALA A 62 1.90 -8.53 -6.92
C ALA A 62 3.10 -7.81 -6.27
N ASP A 63 3.44 -6.60 -6.71
CA ASP A 63 4.56 -5.82 -6.18
C ASP A 63 4.33 -5.38 -4.73
N LEU A 64 3.06 -5.34 -4.28
CA LEU A 64 2.72 -5.13 -2.87
C LEU A 64 3.03 -6.35 -1.98
N TYR A 65 3.14 -7.53 -2.59
CA TYR A 65 3.52 -8.79 -1.94
C TYR A 65 5.00 -9.15 -2.14
N ASP A 66 5.73 -8.41 -2.98
CA ASP A 66 7.16 -8.60 -3.18
C ASP A 66 7.96 -8.05 -1.98
N VAL A 67 7.88 -8.83 -0.90
CA VAL A 67 8.56 -8.59 0.37
C VAL A 67 9.78 -9.50 0.56
N TRP A 68 10.10 -10.34 -0.45
CA TRP A 68 11.14 -11.38 -0.39
C TRP A 68 12.24 -11.23 -1.46
N SER A 69 12.40 -10.05 -2.05
CA SER A 69 13.58 -9.75 -2.89
C SER A 69 14.80 -9.41 -2.00
N LEU A 70 15.42 -10.44 -1.42
CA LEU A 70 16.80 -10.44 -0.91
C LEU A 70 17.59 -11.55 -1.62
#